data_AF-A0A358UZJ9-F1
#
_entry.id   AF-A0A358UZJ9-F1
#
_cell.length_a   1.000
_cell.length_b   1.000
_cell.length_c   1.000
_cell.angle_alpha   90.00
_cell.angle_beta   90.00
_cell.angle_gamma   90.00
#
_symmetry.space_group_name_H-M   'P 1'
#
loop_
_entity.id
_entity.type
_entity.pdbx_description
1 polymer ?
#
loop_
_entity_poly.entity_id
_entity_poly.type
_entity_poly.pdbx_seq_one_letter_code
_entity_poly.pdbx_strand_id
1 'polypeptide(L)'
;MNIHTSTSLHKLFDIASQNIKDEFNSIKDPFYSPQIVFRNPQIQRWFKIEYAKKFGIAINIESQQIESCISALLDAMNDKIISRADVLFKIFAEMSNLTDGEYFNYINAKEEGRKKRLCSVVSQLADIIYDYPLTFPELWSAWRNGKYYFDDSNKKAKRIEKAQKKLFDSIFSDGVFTGTEELIRRAKNNQSLKKRLNTTIHLFATDDEGVIFHPALIQISSILNINLYLPISYDSGKKHSELEFEKRDLFLIQKVAEAYPDSKVIFNSSDICSSAGNNHFLLSTLEKGRGENTGDRIRFVAAPSIVREVETLANYLFYRFSKDKTLKPHEVGIICTDTIRYADVLKSVFSRRGAEIPFAQVGIARESD
;
A
#
# COMPACT_ATOMS: atom_id res chain seq x y z
N MET A 1 13.34 0.30 -13.59
CA MET A 1 12.32 0.99 -12.76
C MET A 1 12.55 2.49 -12.79
N ASN A 2 11.50 3.29 -12.97
CA ASN A 2 11.58 4.75 -12.91
C ASN A 2 10.93 5.21 -11.59
N ILE A 3 11.64 6.03 -10.82
CA ILE A 3 11.16 6.52 -9.53
C ILE A 3 10.92 8.01 -9.66
N HIS A 4 9.67 8.43 -9.61
CA HIS A 4 9.25 9.82 -9.65
C HIS A 4 9.01 10.31 -8.24
N THR A 5 9.79 11.29 -7.80
CA THR A 5 9.65 11.91 -6.48
C THR A 5 9.12 13.34 -6.60
N SER A 6 8.28 13.74 -5.65
CA SER A 6 7.83 15.14 -5.51
C SER A 6 7.23 15.41 -4.13
N THR A 7 7.24 16.67 -3.72
CA THR A 7 6.60 17.17 -2.49
C THR A 7 5.10 17.42 -2.65
N SER A 8 4.59 17.38 -3.88
CA SER A 8 3.18 17.55 -4.19
C SER A 8 2.60 16.31 -4.85
N LEU A 9 1.55 15.76 -4.24
CA LEU A 9 0.78 14.67 -4.83
C LEU A 9 0.15 15.08 -6.18
N HIS A 10 -0.20 16.35 -6.36
CA HIS A 10 -0.73 16.86 -7.64
C HIS A 10 0.31 16.82 -8.76
N LYS A 11 1.57 17.16 -8.46
CA LYS A 11 2.66 17.04 -9.45
C LYS A 11 2.92 15.59 -9.83
N LEU A 12 2.92 14.67 -8.86
CA LEU A 12 3.01 13.23 -9.15
C LEU A 12 1.84 12.75 -10.01
N PHE A 13 0.63 13.23 -9.71
CA PHE A 13 -0.55 12.97 -10.54
C PHE A 13 -0.39 13.48 -11.96
N ASP A 14 0.16 14.68 -12.17
CA ASP A 14 0.38 15.24 -13.50
C ASP A 14 1.35 14.39 -14.33
N ILE A 15 2.45 13.96 -13.71
CA ILE A 15 3.46 13.09 -14.33
C ILE A 15 2.84 11.73 -14.64
N ALA A 16 2.13 11.13 -13.69
CA ALA A 16 1.50 9.83 -13.88
C ALA A 16 0.45 9.88 -15.00
N SER A 17 -0.39 10.91 -14.99
CA SER A 17 -1.39 11.18 -16.01
C SER A 17 -0.78 11.28 -17.40
N GLN A 18 0.37 11.96 -17.52
CA GLN A 18 1.08 12.08 -18.78
C GLN A 18 1.67 10.74 -19.23
N ASN A 19 2.35 10.01 -18.33
CA ASN A 19 2.91 8.70 -18.65
C ASN A 19 1.83 7.70 -19.10
N ILE A 20 0.67 7.69 -18.42
CA ILE A 20 -0.47 6.83 -18.78
C ILE A 20 -1.02 7.22 -20.15
N LYS A 21 -1.13 8.52 -20.44
CA LYS A 21 -1.57 9.00 -21.75
C LYS A 21 -0.61 8.58 -22.85
N ASP A 22 0.68 8.66 -22.61
CA ASP A 22 1.71 8.24 -23.57
C ASP A 22 1.68 6.72 -23.79
N GLU A 23 1.38 5.96 -22.74
CA GLU A 23 1.14 4.51 -22.83
C GLU A 23 -0.08 4.18 -23.70
N PHE A 24 -1.22 4.83 -23.49
CA PHE A 24 -2.42 4.66 -24.33
C PHE A 24 -2.15 4.98 -25.81
N ASN A 25 -1.34 6.01 -26.09
CA ASN A 25 -1.00 6.37 -27.46
C ASN A 25 -0.08 5.32 -28.13
N SER A 26 0.72 4.61 -27.34
CA SER A 26 1.64 3.57 -27.80
C SER A 26 0.90 2.24 -28.06
N ILE A 27 0.03 1.85 -27.13
CA ILE A 27 -0.73 0.60 -27.17
C ILE A 27 -2.04 0.88 -27.91
N LYS A 28 -2.04 0.67 -29.23
CA LYS A 28 -3.18 0.91 -30.15
C LYS A 28 -4.37 -0.06 -29.94
N ASP A 29 -4.65 -0.46 -28.71
CA ASP A 29 -5.76 -1.32 -28.33
C ASP A 29 -6.82 -0.49 -27.56
N PRO A 30 -8.06 -0.36 -28.10
CA PRO A 30 -9.12 0.42 -27.47
C PRO A 30 -9.63 -0.16 -26.15
N PHE A 31 -9.33 -1.43 -25.83
CA PHE A 31 -9.70 -2.07 -24.56
C PHE A 31 -8.53 -2.18 -23.58
N TYR A 32 -7.38 -1.60 -23.92
CA TYR A 32 -6.23 -1.59 -23.03
C TYR A 32 -6.58 -0.94 -21.69
N SER A 33 -6.27 -1.63 -20.59
CA SER A 33 -6.38 -1.10 -19.23
C SER A 33 -4.98 -0.93 -18.65
N PRO A 34 -4.54 0.31 -18.33
CA PRO A 34 -3.26 0.53 -17.67
C PRO A 34 -3.28 -0.14 -16.29
N GLN A 35 -2.17 -0.78 -15.94
CA GLN A 35 -2.02 -1.42 -14.63
C GLN A 35 -1.59 -0.38 -13.60
N ILE A 36 -2.56 0.11 -12.84
CA ILE A 36 -2.30 1.06 -11.76
C ILE A 36 -2.54 0.40 -10.42
N VAL A 37 -1.58 0.54 -9.52
CA VAL A 37 -1.65 -0.01 -8.16
C VAL A 37 -1.76 1.14 -7.17
N PHE A 38 -2.92 1.19 -6.51
CA PHE A 38 -3.17 2.05 -5.34
C PHE A 38 -3.37 1.18 -4.10
N ARG A 39 -2.71 1.52 -2.99
CA ARG A 39 -2.98 0.90 -1.68
C ARG A 39 -4.19 1.48 -0.99
N ASN A 40 -4.37 2.80 -1.12
CA ASN A 40 -5.46 3.52 -0.48
C ASN A 40 -6.60 3.73 -1.49
N PRO A 41 -7.79 3.14 -1.28
CA PRO A 41 -8.95 3.34 -2.15
C PRO A 41 -9.38 4.81 -2.30
N GLN A 42 -9.09 5.64 -1.29
CA GLN A 42 -9.37 7.08 -1.35
C GLN A 42 -8.47 7.80 -2.33
N ILE A 43 -7.19 7.41 -2.42
CA ILE A 43 -6.27 7.97 -3.42
C ILE A 43 -6.67 7.50 -4.82
N GLN A 44 -7.08 6.24 -4.97
CA GLN A 44 -7.64 5.76 -6.24
C GLN A 44 -8.86 6.58 -6.66
N ARG A 45 -9.80 6.84 -5.74
CA ARG A 45 -11.00 7.63 -6.02
C ARG A 45 -10.64 9.07 -6.39
N TRP A 46 -9.77 9.69 -5.61
CA TRP A 46 -9.24 11.02 -5.88
C TRP A 46 -8.57 11.08 -7.26
N PHE A 47 -7.70 10.12 -7.57
CA PHE A 47 -7.01 10.01 -8.85
C PHE A 47 -8.00 9.94 -10.02
N LYS A 48 -9.03 9.10 -9.93
CA LYS A 48 -10.07 8.99 -10.98
C LYS A 48 -10.81 10.30 -11.19
N ILE A 49 -11.15 11.00 -10.11
CA ILE A 49 -11.84 12.30 -10.17
C ILE A 49 -10.93 13.35 -10.83
N GLU A 50 -9.68 13.46 -10.39
CA GLU A 50 -8.74 14.43 -10.98
C GLU A 50 -8.39 14.10 -12.43
N TYR A 51 -8.24 12.82 -12.76
CA TYR A 51 -8.02 12.36 -14.14
C TYR A 51 -9.21 12.74 -15.04
N ALA A 52 -10.44 12.50 -14.57
CA ALA A 52 -11.65 12.88 -15.29
C ALA A 52 -11.78 14.40 -15.44
N LYS A 53 -11.43 15.19 -14.42
CA LYS A 53 -11.40 16.65 -14.53
C LYS A 53 -10.39 17.13 -15.58
N LYS A 54 -9.21 16.52 -15.64
CA LYS A 54 -8.12 16.93 -16.54
C LYS A 54 -8.35 16.51 -17.99
N PHE A 55 -8.86 15.31 -18.23
CA PHE A 55 -9.03 14.74 -19.58
C PHE A 55 -10.49 14.61 -20.03
N GLY A 56 -11.45 15.03 -19.22
CA GLY A 56 -12.89 14.95 -19.48
C GLY A 56 -13.52 13.59 -19.16
N ILE A 57 -12.75 12.50 -19.19
CA ILE A 57 -13.21 11.14 -18.89
C ILE A 57 -12.12 10.32 -18.19
N ALA A 58 -12.53 9.46 -17.27
CA ALA A 58 -11.70 8.42 -16.69
C ALA A 58 -12.39 7.07 -16.91
N ILE A 59 -11.98 6.35 -17.96
CA ILE A 59 -12.51 5.02 -18.31
C ILE A 59 -11.38 3.99 -18.27
N ASN A 60 -11.71 2.76 -17.91
CA ASN A 60 -10.76 1.64 -17.86
C ASN A 60 -9.52 1.88 -16.98
N ILE A 61 -9.64 2.76 -15.98
CA ILE A 61 -8.63 2.91 -14.93
C ILE A 61 -9.06 2.03 -13.76
N GLU A 62 -8.65 0.77 -13.79
CA GLU A 62 -8.88 -0.15 -12.68
C GLU A 62 -7.64 -0.18 -11.78
N SER A 63 -7.87 -0.11 -10.46
CA SER A 63 -6.79 -0.35 -9.51
C SER A 63 -6.79 -1.82 -9.18
N GLN A 64 -5.64 -2.45 -9.27
CA GLN A 64 -5.46 -3.80 -8.75
C GLN A 64 -4.66 -3.74 -7.45
N GLN A 65 -4.91 -4.71 -6.56
CA GLN A 65 -3.97 -5.02 -5.50
C GLN A 65 -2.68 -5.56 -6.13
N ILE A 66 -1.56 -5.48 -5.42
CA ILE A 66 -0.27 -5.91 -6.00
C ILE A 66 -0.27 -7.42 -6.29
N GLU A 67 -0.94 -8.20 -5.44
CA GLU A 67 -1.12 -9.63 -5.56
C GLU A 67 -1.99 -9.97 -6.78
N SER A 68 -3.05 -9.20 -7.04
CA SER A 68 -3.89 -9.36 -8.23
C SER A 68 -3.14 -8.98 -9.50
N CYS A 69 -2.31 -7.93 -9.47
CA CYS A 69 -1.46 -7.55 -10.59
C CYS A 69 -0.44 -8.66 -10.89
N ILE A 70 0.20 -9.21 -9.86
CA ILE A 70 1.10 -10.36 -10.00
C ILE A 70 0.36 -11.58 -10.55
N SER A 71 -0.84 -11.88 -10.05
CA SER A 71 -1.67 -12.99 -10.53
C SER A 71 -2.07 -12.80 -11.99
N ALA A 72 -2.51 -11.60 -12.39
CA ALA A 72 -2.91 -11.29 -13.76
C ALA A 72 -1.73 -11.43 -14.74
N LEU A 73 -0.54 -11.00 -14.33
CA LEU A 73 0.69 -11.22 -15.09
C LEU A 73 0.95 -12.72 -15.30
N LEU A 74 0.75 -13.53 -14.25
CA LEU A 74 0.98 -14.96 -14.29
C LEU A 74 -0.10 -15.75 -15.06
N ASP A 75 -1.36 -15.36 -14.96
CA ASP A 75 -2.46 -15.93 -15.73
C ASP A 75 -2.24 -15.71 -17.23
N ALA A 76 -1.75 -14.51 -17.61
CA ALA A 76 -1.33 -14.22 -18.98
C ALA A 76 -0.16 -15.11 -19.45
N MET A 77 0.59 -15.72 -18.52
CA MET A 77 1.67 -16.67 -18.81
C MET A 77 1.19 -18.14 -18.87
N ASN A 78 -0.08 -18.43 -18.55
CA ASN A 78 -0.73 -19.75 -18.60
C ASN A 78 -0.01 -20.83 -17.75
N ASP A 79 0.44 -20.45 -16.55
CA ASP A 79 1.20 -21.33 -15.66
C ASP A 79 0.29 -22.09 -14.67
N LYS A 80 0.67 -23.32 -14.31
CA LYS A 80 0.05 -24.09 -13.21
C LYS A 80 0.56 -23.54 -11.87
N ILE A 81 -0.16 -22.57 -11.32
CA ILE A 81 0.15 -21.97 -10.02
C ILE A 81 -0.81 -22.53 -8.98
N ILE A 82 -0.29 -22.80 -7.79
CA ILE A 82 -1.14 -23.14 -6.64
C ILE A 82 -1.69 -21.86 -6.03
N SER A 83 -3.01 -21.75 -5.89
CA SER A 83 -3.62 -20.60 -5.21
C SER A 83 -3.48 -20.72 -3.69
N ARG A 84 -3.65 -19.61 -2.96
CA ARG A 84 -3.74 -19.62 -1.49
C ARG A 84 -4.85 -20.55 -1.00
N ALA A 85 -5.99 -20.58 -1.70
CA ALA A 85 -7.10 -21.45 -1.35
C ALA A 85 -6.72 -22.93 -1.48
N ASP A 86 -5.98 -23.30 -2.54
CA ASP A 86 -5.50 -24.67 -2.73
C ASP A 86 -4.52 -25.08 -1.64
N VAL A 87 -3.58 -24.20 -1.27
CA VAL A 87 -2.67 -24.43 -0.13
C VAL A 87 -3.46 -24.65 1.15
N LEU A 88 -4.48 -23.82 1.42
CA LEU A 88 -5.35 -23.95 2.58
C LEU A 88 -6.05 -25.31 2.61
N PHE A 89 -6.66 -25.75 1.51
CA PHE A 89 -7.35 -27.05 1.44
C PHE A 89 -6.39 -28.23 1.55
N LYS A 90 -5.20 -28.14 0.96
CA LYS A 90 -4.17 -29.19 1.11
C LYS A 90 -3.67 -29.29 2.56
N ILE A 91 -3.40 -28.16 3.22
CA ILE A 91 -3.04 -28.14 4.65
C ILE A 91 -4.18 -28.71 5.48
N PHE A 92 -5.43 -28.35 5.17
CA PHE A 92 -6.60 -28.88 5.87
C PHE A 92 -6.69 -30.41 5.78
N ALA A 93 -6.49 -30.97 4.58
CA ALA A 93 -6.52 -32.41 4.35
C ALA A 93 -5.40 -33.14 5.12
N GLU A 94 -4.18 -32.60 5.08
CA GLU A 94 -3.02 -33.17 5.79
C GLU A 94 -3.22 -33.09 7.31
N MET A 95 -3.68 -31.94 7.82
CA MET A 95 -3.90 -31.68 9.26
C MET A 95 -5.02 -32.54 9.84
N SER A 96 -6.05 -32.84 9.04
CA SER A 96 -7.17 -33.69 9.46
C SER A 96 -6.73 -35.15 9.69
N ASN A 97 -5.66 -35.58 9.04
CA ASN A 97 -5.11 -36.94 9.11
C ASN A 97 -3.90 -37.07 10.05
N LEU A 98 -3.54 -36.00 10.77
CA LEU A 98 -2.43 -36.07 11.72
C LEU A 98 -2.73 -37.06 12.85
N THR A 99 -1.74 -37.89 13.15
CA THR A 99 -1.78 -38.86 14.25
C THR A 99 -0.86 -38.48 15.42
N ASP A 100 0.12 -37.61 15.17
CA ASP A 100 1.12 -37.18 16.15
C ASP A 100 1.71 -35.81 15.74
N GLY A 101 2.43 -35.16 16.64
CA GLY A 101 3.16 -33.92 16.44
C GLY A 101 2.55 -32.70 17.15
N GLU A 102 3.23 -31.55 17.04
CA GLU A 102 2.85 -30.35 17.79
C GLU A 102 1.46 -29.81 17.40
N TYR A 103 1.16 -29.78 16.10
CA TYR A 103 -0.14 -29.37 15.60
C TYR A 103 -1.25 -30.31 16.07
N PHE A 104 -0.99 -31.63 16.06
CA PHE A 104 -1.93 -32.61 16.59
C PHE A 104 -2.24 -32.36 18.07
N ASN A 105 -1.21 -32.17 18.89
CA ASN A 105 -1.35 -31.91 20.32
C ASN A 105 -2.14 -30.62 20.60
N TYR A 106 -1.87 -29.56 19.84
CA TYR A 106 -2.60 -28.29 19.97
C TYR A 106 -4.08 -28.41 19.55
N ILE A 107 -4.34 -29.04 18.40
CA ILE A 107 -5.71 -29.18 17.86
C ILE A 107 -6.56 -30.03 18.82
N ASN A 108 -5.98 -31.11 19.36
CA ASN A 108 -6.65 -32.08 20.23
C ASN A 108 -6.55 -31.77 21.73
N ALA A 109 -5.98 -30.62 22.13
CA ALA A 109 -5.82 -30.26 23.54
C ALA A 109 -7.13 -30.29 24.35
N LYS A 110 -8.27 -30.00 23.69
CA LYS A 110 -9.63 -30.14 24.22
C LYS A 110 -10.55 -30.66 23.11
N GLU A 111 -11.64 -31.34 23.44
CA GLU A 111 -12.66 -31.68 22.43
C GLU A 111 -13.46 -30.45 22.02
N GLU A 112 -13.83 -29.62 22.99
CA GLU A 112 -14.59 -28.40 22.75
C GLU A 112 -13.75 -27.39 21.94
N GLY A 113 -14.33 -26.90 20.84
CA GLY A 113 -13.66 -25.98 19.93
C GLY A 113 -12.56 -26.60 19.06
N ARG A 114 -12.41 -27.93 18.99
CA ARG A 114 -11.42 -28.62 18.14
C ARG A 114 -11.49 -28.15 16.68
N LYS A 115 -12.69 -28.09 16.10
CA LYS A 115 -12.90 -27.60 14.73
C LYS A 115 -12.45 -26.16 14.53
N LYS A 116 -12.72 -25.28 15.51
CA LYS A 116 -12.27 -23.87 15.48
C LYS A 116 -10.75 -23.76 15.50
N ARG A 117 -10.07 -24.54 16.38
CA ARG A 117 -8.60 -24.60 16.43
C ARG A 117 -8.02 -25.12 15.12
N LEU A 118 -8.58 -26.21 14.56
CA LEU A 118 -8.16 -26.74 13.26
C LEU A 118 -8.24 -25.66 12.17
N CYS A 119 -9.41 -25.05 11.99
CA CYS A 119 -9.57 -24.00 10.97
C CYS A 119 -8.64 -22.81 11.20
N SER A 120 -8.44 -22.39 12.46
CA SER A 120 -7.53 -21.29 12.79
C SER A 120 -6.07 -21.62 12.44
N VAL A 121 -5.60 -22.81 12.80
CA VAL A 121 -4.21 -23.24 12.50
C VAL A 121 -4.01 -23.39 11.00
N VAL A 122 -4.95 -24.02 10.32
CA VAL A 122 -4.92 -24.20 8.86
C VAL A 122 -4.86 -22.85 8.16
N SER A 123 -5.70 -21.88 8.55
CA SER A 123 -5.67 -20.54 7.94
C SER A 123 -4.33 -19.85 8.18
N GLN A 124 -3.85 -19.80 9.43
CA GLN A 124 -2.60 -19.13 9.76
C GLN A 124 -1.40 -19.78 9.05
N LEU A 125 -1.35 -21.10 8.96
CA LEU A 125 -0.29 -21.80 8.23
C LEU A 125 -0.37 -21.57 6.73
N ALA A 126 -1.57 -21.53 6.16
CA ALA A 126 -1.75 -21.23 4.75
C ALA A 126 -1.26 -19.82 4.42
N ASP A 127 -1.58 -18.83 5.25
CA ASP A 127 -1.08 -17.46 5.12
C ASP A 127 0.45 -17.41 5.16
N ILE A 128 1.02 -17.95 6.24
CA ILE A 128 2.46 -17.91 6.47
C ILE A 128 3.23 -18.66 5.36
N ILE A 129 2.81 -19.88 5.01
CA ILE A 129 3.52 -20.71 4.03
C ILE A 129 3.39 -20.14 2.62
N TYR A 130 2.21 -19.62 2.26
CA TYR A 130 2.01 -19.01 0.94
C TYR A 130 2.87 -17.75 0.76
N ASP A 131 3.09 -16.99 1.84
CA ASP A 131 3.85 -15.75 1.83
C ASP A 131 5.37 -15.95 2.02
N TYR A 132 5.85 -17.14 2.42
CA TYR A 132 7.29 -17.40 2.60
C TYR A 132 8.20 -17.05 1.41
N PRO A 133 7.83 -17.27 0.13
CA PRO A 133 8.64 -16.80 -0.99
C PRO A 133 8.89 -15.28 -0.95
N LEU A 134 7.98 -14.51 -0.35
CA LEU A 134 8.09 -13.08 -0.13
C LEU A 134 8.82 -12.77 1.18
N THR A 135 8.31 -13.26 2.30
CA THR A 135 8.79 -12.81 3.61
C THR A 135 10.13 -13.43 4.02
N PHE A 136 10.42 -14.66 3.59
CA PHE A 136 11.62 -15.42 3.96
C PHE A 136 12.19 -16.21 2.76
N PRO A 137 12.72 -15.53 1.73
CA PRO A 137 13.17 -16.18 0.49
C PRO A 137 14.33 -17.17 0.70
N GLU A 138 15.18 -16.94 1.71
CA GLU A 138 16.28 -17.84 2.06
C GLU A 138 15.78 -19.17 2.65
N LEU A 139 14.80 -19.09 3.57
CA LEU A 139 14.12 -20.25 4.16
C LEU A 139 13.46 -21.08 3.06
N TRP A 140 12.70 -20.40 2.19
CA TRP A 140 12.03 -21.03 1.06
C TRP A 140 13.03 -21.77 0.15
N SER A 141 14.13 -21.10 -0.19
CA SER A 141 15.19 -21.67 -1.04
C SER A 141 15.89 -22.86 -0.36
N ALA A 142 16.12 -22.80 0.95
CA ALA A 142 16.67 -23.93 1.70
C ALA A 142 15.73 -25.13 1.64
N TRP A 143 14.44 -24.94 1.85
CA TRP A 143 13.44 -26.00 1.83
C TRP A 143 13.28 -26.64 0.45
N ARG A 144 13.25 -25.84 -0.63
CA ARG A 144 13.23 -26.34 -2.02
C ARG A 144 14.45 -27.21 -2.35
N ASN A 145 15.59 -26.91 -1.75
CA ASN A 145 16.82 -27.70 -1.89
C ASN A 145 16.90 -28.89 -0.91
N GLY A 146 15.83 -29.18 -0.18
CA GLY A 146 15.78 -30.26 0.81
C GLY A 146 16.57 -29.99 2.09
N LYS A 147 17.05 -28.75 2.31
CA LYS A 147 17.83 -28.35 3.48
C LYS A 147 16.94 -27.72 4.56
N TYR A 148 17.45 -27.70 5.79
CA TYR A 148 16.90 -26.93 6.89
C TYR A 148 17.66 -25.61 7.01
N TYR A 149 16.95 -24.53 7.32
CA TYR A 149 17.50 -23.19 7.50
C TYR A 149 18.00 -22.98 8.93
N PHE A 150 17.25 -23.44 9.95
CA PHE A 150 17.67 -23.27 11.33
C PHE A 150 18.68 -24.36 11.74
N ASP A 151 19.70 -23.92 12.48
CA ASP A 151 20.72 -24.79 13.05
C ASP A 151 20.27 -25.40 14.39
N ASP A 152 21.13 -26.23 14.99
CA ASP A 152 20.86 -26.87 16.29
C ASP A 152 20.94 -25.90 17.48
N SER A 153 21.32 -24.64 17.27
CA SER A 153 21.39 -23.63 18.34
C SER A 153 19.99 -23.27 18.85
N ASN A 154 18.99 -23.26 17.97
CA ASN A 154 17.60 -22.97 18.31
C ASN A 154 16.70 -24.20 18.14
N LYS A 155 16.73 -25.09 19.15
CA LYS A 155 15.95 -26.33 19.17
C LYS A 155 14.44 -26.14 18.95
N LYS A 156 13.88 -25.01 19.43
CA LYS A 156 12.45 -24.71 19.25
C LYS A 156 12.14 -24.35 17.81
N ALA A 157 12.92 -23.44 17.20
CA ALA A 157 12.74 -23.05 15.81
C ALA A 157 12.91 -24.23 14.86
N LYS A 158 13.95 -25.04 15.08
CA LYS A 158 14.22 -26.26 14.28
C LYS A 158 13.08 -27.29 14.37
N ARG A 159 12.45 -27.41 15.54
CA ARG A 159 11.30 -28.31 15.73
C ARG A 159 10.07 -27.84 14.94
N ILE A 160 9.78 -26.54 14.98
CA ILE A 160 8.66 -25.93 14.23
C ILE A 160 8.94 -26.02 12.72
N GLU A 161 10.16 -25.68 12.29
CA GLU A 161 10.60 -25.81 10.91
C GLU A 161 10.41 -27.23 10.40
N LYS A 162 10.78 -28.24 11.18
CA LYS A 162 10.59 -29.65 10.77
C LYS A 162 9.13 -29.99 10.53
N ALA A 163 8.21 -29.48 11.35
CA ALA A 163 6.78 -29.69 11.17
C ALA A 163 6.25 -28.95 9.93
N GLN A 164 6.66 -27.70 9.73
CA GLN A 164 6.25 -26.90 8.57
C GLN A 164 6.84 -27.43 7.26
N LYS A 165 8.12 -27.81 7.25
CA LYS A 165 8.80 -28.39 6.08
C LYS A 165 8.12 -29.68 5.63
N LYS A 166 7.64 -30.52 6.56
CA LYS A 166 6.87 -31.72 6.20
C LYS A 166 5.59 -31.39 5.41
N LEU A 167 4.86 -30.35 5.84
CA LEU A 167 3.68 -29.87 5.11
C LEU A 167 4.09 -29.30 3.76
N PHE A 168 5.14 -28.48 3.74
CA PHE A 168 5.68 -27.88 2.54
C PHE A 168 6.08 -28.93 1.50
N ASP A 169 6.81 -29.97 1.89
CA ASP A 169 7.25 -31.06 0.99
C ASP A 169 6.03 -31.82 0.41
N SER A 170 4.94 -31.95 1.17
CA SER A 170 3.68 -32.56 0.71
C SER A 170 2.93 -31.67 -0.29
N ILE A 171 2.95 -30.35 -0.09
CA ILE A 171 2.19 -29.38 -0.88
C ILE A 171 2.91 -28.99 -2.17
N PHE A 172 4.22 -28.74 -2.07
CA PHE A 172 5.09 -28.16 -3.09
C PHE A 172 6.05 -29.18 -3.67
N SER A 173 5.49 -30.29 -4.19
CA SER A 173 6.25 -31.26 -4.98
C SER A 173 6.91 -30.61 -6.21
N ASP A 174 7.83 -31.33 -6.86
CA ASP A 174 8.49 -30.86 -8.08
C ASP A 174 7.46 -30.35 -9.11
N GLY A 175 7.67 -29.12 -9.58
CA GLY A 175 6.80 -28.46 -10.56
C GLY A 175 5.61 -27.69 -9.99
N VAL A 176 5.36 -27.71 -8.67
CA VAL A 176 4.36 -26.85 -8.01
C VAL A 176 5.05 -25.62 -7.45
N PHE A 177 4.54 -24.45 -7.82
CA PHE A 177 5.07 -23.15 -7.45
C PHE A 177 3.94 -22.24 -6.95
N THR A 178 4.26 -21.38 -5.98
CA THR A 178 3.41 -20.21 -5.71
C THR A 178 3.53 -19.22 -6.86
N GLY A 179 2.57 -18.30 -6.97
CA GLY A 179 2.62 -17.29 -8.02
C GLY A 179 3.88 -16.44 -7.94
N THR A 180 4.24 -16.01 -6.73
CA THR A 180 5.46 -15.24 -6.47
C THR A 180 6.72 -16.01 -6.88
N GLU A 181 6.84 -17.29 -6.51
CA GLU A 181 8.03 -18.08 -6.83
C GLU A 181 8.19 -18.25 -8.35
N GLU A 182 7.11 -18.57 -9.06
CA GLU A 182 7.15 -18.74 -10.52
C GLU A 182 7.53 -17.42 -11.21
N LEU A 183 6.97 -16.30 -10.75
CA LEU A 183 7.30 -14.97 -11.22
C LEU A 183 8.80 -14.68 -11.08
N ILE A 184 9.38 -14.94 -9.90
CA ILE A 184 10.81 -14.72 -9.62
C ILE A 184 11.67 -15.65 -10.49
N ARG A 185 11.28 -16.93 -10.60
CA ARG A 185 12.01 -17.94 -11.39
C ARG A 185 12.06 -17.58 -12.86
N ARG A 186 10.92 -17.19 -13.43
CA ARG A 186 10.80 -16.75 -14.83
C ARG A 186 11.54 -15.44 -15.05
N ALA A 187 11.51 -14.56 -14.05
CA ALA A 187 12.18 -13.29 -14.16
C ALA A 187 13.68 -13.45 -14.41
N LYS A 188 14.31 -14.35 -13.64
CA LYS A 188 15.73 -14.66 -13.79
C LYS A 188 16.08 -15.32 -15.13
N ASN A 189 15.12 -16.01 -15.77
CA ASN A 189 15.39 -16.93 -16.88
C ASN A 189 15.00 -16.42 -18.27
N ASN A 190 14.16 -15.39 -18.42
CA ASN A 190 13.60 -15.01 -19.72
C ASN A 190 13.66 -13.50 -20.00
N GLN A 191 14.68 -13.06 -20.76
CA GLN A 191 14.67 -11.75 -21.43
C GLN A 191 13.54 -11.61 -22.47
N SER A 192 13.02 -12.73 -23.00
CA SER A 192 11.92 -12.77 -23.97
C SER A 192 10.56 -12.38 -23.38
N LEU A 193 10.39 -12.42 -22.04
CA LEU A 193 9.17 -11.98 -21.36
C LEU A 193 8.89 -10.49 -21.53
N LYS A 194 9.93 -9.65 -21.67
CA LYS A 194 9.79 -8.21 -21.96
C LYS A 194 8.93 -7.94 -23.20
N LYS A 195 9.05 -8.79 -24.23
CA LYS A 195 8.31 -8.63 -25.49
C LYS A 195 6.86 -9.12 -25.40
N ARG A 196 6.56 -10.04 -24.48
CA ARG A 196 5.20 -10.58 -24.27
C ARG A 196 4.39 -9.75 -23.29
N LEU A 197 5.04 -9.25 -22.25
CA LEU A 197 4.45 -8.39 -21.22
C LEU A 197 4.79 -6.93 -21.55
N ASN A 198 4.17 -6.37 -22.59
CA ASN A 198 4.30 -4.95 -22.91
C ASN A 198 3.38 -4.10 -22.01
N THR A 199 3.49 -4.29 -20.70
CA THR A 199 2.61 -3.69 -19.69
C THR A 199 3.45 -2.85 -18.76
N THR A 200 3.11 -1.57 -18.62
CA THR A 200 3.71 -0.70 -17.62
C THR A 200 2.91 -0.77 -16.34
N ILE A 201 3.60 -0.92 -15.20
CA ILE A 201 2.97 -0.87 -13.88
C ILE A 201 3.19 0.52 -13.30
N HIS A 202 2.11 1.22 -12.99
CA HIS A 202 2.11 2.52 -12.32
C HIS A 202 1.80 2.31 -10.84
N LEU A 203 2.78 2.51 -9.97
CA LEU A 203 2.65 2.28 -8.53
C LEU A 203 2.62 3.61 -7.79
N PHE A 204 1.48 3.90 -7.14
CA PHE A 204 1.36 5.04 -6.25
C PHE A 204 1.67 4.62 -4.82
N ALA A 205 2.87 4.95 -4.35
CA ALA A 205 3.28 4.64 -3.00
C ALA A 205 2.73 5.68 -2.02
N THR A 206 2.26 5.20 -0.87
CA THR A 206 1.88 6.02 0.29
C THR A 206 2.74 5.58 1.46
N ASP A 207 3.99 6.04 1.53
CA ASP A 207 4.94 5.84 2.64
C ASP A 207 5.13 4.40 3.18
N ASP A 208 4.55 3.39 2.52
CA ASP A 208 4.43 2.02 2.99
C ASP A 208 5.57 1.19 2.38
N GLU A 209 6.56 0.90 3.24
CA GLU A 209 7.72 0.08 2.92
C GLU A 209 7.34 -1.30 2.36
N GLY A 210 6.21 -1.89 2.79
CA GLY A 210 5.80 -3.23 2.38
C GLY A 210 5.50 -3.35 0.88
N VAL A 211 5.04 -2.26 0.26
CA VAL A 211 4.78 -2.24 -1.20
C VAL A 211 6.04 -1.92 -1.97
N ILE A 212 6.79 -0.91 -1.52
CA ILE A 212 7.97 -0.43 -2.22
C ILE A 212 9.04 -1.53 -2.26
N PHE A 213 9.22 -2.25 -1.15
CA PHE A 213 10.23 -3.31 -1.00
C PHE A 213 9.67 -4.71 -1.21
N HIS A 214 8.51 -4.83 -1.85
CA HIS A 214 7.92 -6.14 -2.12
C HIS A 214 8.88 -6.98 -2.98
N PRO A 215 9.37 -8.15 -2.51
CA PRO A 215 10.44 -8.88 -3.18
C PRO A 215 10.11 -9.30 -4.62
N ALA A 216 8.83 -9.59 -4.91
CA ALA A 216 8.40 -9.86 -6.28
C ALA A 216 8.58 -8.63 -7.19
N LEU A 217 8.27 -7.42 -6.69
CA LEU A 217 8.44 -6.18 -7.46
C LEU A 217 9.92 -5.91 -7.74
N ILE A 218 10.78 -6.15 -6.74
CA ILE A 218 12.24 -6.08 -6.90
C ILE A 218 12.70 -6.97 -8.05
N GLN A 219 12.29 -8.25 -8.02
CA GLN A 219 12.74 -9.22 -9.02
C GLN A 219 12.17 -8.92 -10.43
N ILE A 220 10.89 -8.53 -10.56
CA ILE A 220 10.29 -8.23 -11.86
C ILE A 220 10.65 -6.85 -12.42
N SER A 221 11.17 -5.93 -11.60
CA SER A 221 11.60 -4.60 -12.05
C SER A 221 12.69 -4.65 -13.14
N SER A 222 13.41 -5.76 -13.22
CA SER A 222 14.39 -6.06 -14.27
C SER A 222 13.76 -6.33 -15.64
N ILE A 223 12.46 -6.66 -15.66
CA ILE A 223 11.73 -7.15 -16.84
C ILE A 223 10.60 -6.21 -17.23
N LEU A 224 9.81 -5.77 -16.26
CA LEU A 224 8.69 -4.87 -16.49
C LEU A 224 9.11 -3.43 -16.29
N ASN A 225 8.46 -2.54 -17.05
CA ASN A 225 8.58 -1.12 -16.80
C ASN A 225 7.70 -0.77 -15.60
N ILE A 226 8.33 -0.40 -14.48
CA ILE A 226 7.63 0.02 -13.26
C ILE A 226 7.90 1.51 -13.07
N ASN A 227 6.83 2.30 -13.03
CA ASN A 227 6.85 3.71 -12.66
C ASN A 227 6.35 3.83 -11.20
N LEU A 228 7.26 4.15 -10.29
CA LEU A 228 6.96 4.40 -8.88
C LEU A 228 6.76 5.90 -8.67
N TYR A 229 5.60 6.30 -8.15
CA TYR A 229 5.29 7.67 -7.75
C TYR A 229 5.35 7.76 -6.23
N LEU A 230 6.41 8.38 -5.71
CA LEU A 230 6.70 8.46 -4.28
C LEU A 230 6.60 9.92 -3.80
N PRO A 231 5.60 10.26 -2.98
CA PRO A 231 5.57 11.55 -2.30
C PRO A 231 6.71 11.60 -1.29
N ILE A 232 7.52 12.66 -1.34
CA ILE A 232 8.60 12.92 -0.39
C ILE A 232 8.44 14.32 0.18
N SER A 233 8.71 14.50 1.46
CA SER A 233 8.77 15.80 2.14
C SER A 233 10.16 16.43 2.09
N TYR A 234 11.15 15.72 1.54
CA TYR A 234 12.55 16.14 1.48
C TYR A 234 12.81 17.31 0.51
N ASP A 235 13.40 18.39 1.03
CA ASP A 235 13.88 19.54 0.25
C ASP A 235 15.41 19.44 0.06
N SER A 236 15.85 19.08 -1.14
CA SER A 236 17.27 18.97 -1.49
C SER A 236 18.04 20.30 -1.45
N GLY A 237 17.35 21.44 -1.37
CA GLY A 237 17.95 22.78 -1.32
C GLY A 237 18.45 23.20 0.05
N LYS A 238 18.08 22.49 1.12
CA LYS A 238 18.38 22.87 2.50
C LYS A 238 19.29 21.84 3.18
N LYS A 239 20.43 22.30 3.70
CA LYS A 239 21.26 21.54 4.65
C LYS A 239 20.55 21.49 6.02
N HIS A 240 19.40 20.83 6.14
CA HIS A 240 18.71 20.66 7.41
C HIS A 240 18.51 19.17 7.72
N SER A 241 19.60 18.51 8.10
CA SER A 241 19.59 17.13 8.61
C SER A 241 18.94 16.95 9.98
N GLU A 242 17.93 17.74 10.36
CA GLU A 242 17.38 17.77 11.73
C GLU A 242 15.92 17.31 11.84
N LEU A 243 15.11 17.35 10.78
CA LEU A 243 13.73 16.87 10.81
C LEU A 243 13.65 15.35 10.59
N GLU A 244 12.91 14.64 11.44
CA GLU A 244 12.75 13.17 11.35
C GLU A 244 12.14 12.72 10.02
N PHE A 245 11.23 13.50 9.45
CA PHE A 245 10.60 13.23 8.15
C PHE A 245 11.60 13.27 6.99
N GLU A 246 12.53 14.23 6.99
CA GLU A 246 13.54 14.34 5.95
C GLU A 246 14.55 13.18 6.01
N LYS A 247 14.93 12.76 7.23
CA LYS A 247 15.75 11.56 7.43
C LYS A 247 15.07 10.29 6.94
N ARG A 248 13.76 10.16 7.18
CA ARG A 248 12.94 9.05 6.69
C ARG A 248 12.92 9.01 5.16
N ASP A 249 12.66 10.14 4.51
CA ASP A 249 12.51 10.16 3.05
C ASP A 249 13.86 9.92 2.33
N LEU A 250 14.95 10.46 2.87
CA LEU A 250 16.32 10.12 2.45
C LEU A 250 16.60 8.63 2.61
N PHE A 251 16.23 8.05 3.77
CA PHE A 251 16.36 6.63 4.03
C PHE A 251 15.56 5.80 3.03
N LEU A 252 14.31 6.17 2.74
CA LEU A 252 13.48 5.50 1.74
C LEU A 252 14.12 5.56 0.35
N ILE A 253 14.56 6.74 -0.10
CA ILE A 253 15.23 6.89 -1.41
C ILE A 253 16.49 6.02 -1.47
N GLN A 254 17.31 6.03 -0.43
CA GLN A 254 18.52 5.21 -0.35
C GLN A 254 18.16 3.72 -0.41
N LYS A 255 17.18 3.27 0.38
CA LYS A 255 16.74 1.87 0.40
C LYS A 255 16.17 1.44 -0.94
N VAL A 256 15.44 2.31 -1.63
CA VAL A 256 14.94 2.02 -2.98
C VAL A 256 16.11 1.92 -3.97
N ALA A 257 17.10 2.81 -3.89
CA ALA A 257 18.30 2.71 -4.73
C ALA A 257 19.09 1.42 -4.45
N GLU A 258 19.19 0.99 -3.18
CA GLU A 258 19.80 -0.28 -2.77
C GLU A 258 19.02 -1.50 -3.31
N ALA A 259 17.69 -1.48 -3.17
CA ALA A 259 16.82 -2.58 -3.60
C ALA A 259 16.69 -2.67 -5.13
N TYR A 260 16.82 -1.54 -5.84
CA TYR A 260 16.67 -1.44 -7.28
C TYR A 260 17.88 -0.72 -7.90
N PRO A 261 19.03 -1.41 -8.08
CA PRO A 261 20.27 -0.78 -8.53
C PRO A 261 20.18 -0.13 -9.92
N ASP A 262 19.38 -0.72 -10.82
CA ASP A 262 19.14 -0.20 -12.17
C ASP A 262 17.98 0.82 -12.22
N SER A 263 17.51 1.29 -11.07
CA SER A 263 16.43 2.27 -11.02
C SER A 263 16.94 3.67 -11.34
N LYS A 264 16.16 4.41 -12.13
CA LYS A 264 16.41 5.81 -12.40
C LYS A 264 15.55 6.66 -11.47
N VAL A 265 16.19 7.35 -10.53
CA VAL A 265 15.51 8.34 -9.69
C VAL A 265 15.36 9.65 -10.48
N ILE A 266 14.13 10.10 -10.63
CA ILE A 266 13.75 11.32 -11.33
C ILE A 266 13.22 12.29 -10.28
N PHE A 267 14.10 13.18 -9.85
CA PHE A 267 13.73 14.32 -9.01
C PHE A 267 13.06 15.38 -9.88
N ASN A 268 11.80 15.69 -9.58
CA ASN A 268 11.07 16.72 -10.32
C ASN A 268 11.40 18.09 -9.72
N SER A 269 12.51 18.66 -10.22
CA SER A 269 13.22 19.86 -9.74
C SER A 269 12.42 21.17 -9.64
N SER A 270 11.15 21.20 -10.05
CA SER A 270 10.28 22.35 -9.77
C SER A 270 9.90 22.48 -8.28
N ASP A 271 10.21 21.49 -7.46
CA ASP A 271 10.04 21.55 -6.00
C ASP A 271 11.14 22.38 -5.30
N ILE A 272 12.24 22.70 -6.00
CA ILE A 272 13.44 23.32 -5.41
C ILE A 272 13.40 24.87 -5.49
N CYS A 273 12.51 25.48 -6.28
CA CYS A 273 12.55 26.92 -6.54
C CYS A 273 11.16 27.54 -6.79
N SER A 274 10.26 27.49 -5.81
CA SER A 274 9.16 28.46 -5.70
C SER A 274 8.42 28.34 -4.37
N SER A 275 9.04 28.67 -3.24
CA SER A 275 8.27 28.95 -2.02
C SER A 275 9.01 29.87 -1.04
N ALA A 276 9.41 31.05 -1.51
CA ALA A 276 9.33 32.24 -0.66
C ALA A 276 7.84 32.64 -0.41
N GLY A 277 6.91 32.05 -1.14
CA GLY A 277 5.47 32.19 -0.92
C GLY A 277 4.74 30.90 -1.25
N ASN A 278 4.08 30.35 -0.24
CA ASN A 278 2.96 29.41 -0.32
C ASN A 278 3.30 27.93 -0.62
N ASN A 279 2.97 27.10 0.37
CA ASN A 279 2.69 25.65 0.31
C ASN A 279 3.81 24.65 0.67
N HIS A 280 4.92 25.06 1.27
CA HIS A 280 5.77 24.14 2.02
C HIS A 280 5.42 24.16 3.51
N PHE A 281 4.58 23.21 3.93
CA PHE A 281 4.36 22.90 5.34
C PHE A 281 5.45 21.93 5.81
N LEU A 282 6.67 22.44 5.94
CA LEU A 282 7.62 21.86 6.88
C LEU A 282 7.42 22.61 8.20
N LEU A 283 7.19 21.87 9.28
CA LEU A 283 7.08 22.34 10.67
C LEU A 283 8.28 23.22 11.11
N SER A 284 9.34 23.35 10.29
CA SER A 284 10.45 24.27 10.48
C SER A 284 10.09 25.76 10.34
N THR A 285 8.91 26.12 9.80
CA THR A 285 8.47 27.53 9.75
C THR A 285 7.70 27.96 11.01
N LEU A 286 8.04 27.40 12.17
CA LEU A 286 7.73 28.00 13.47
C LEU A 286 8.86 28.92 13.97
N GLU A 287 9.99 28.98 13.25
CA GLU A 287 11.06 29.91 13.58
C GLU A 287 10.76 31.32 13.04
N LYS A 288 10.28 32.17 13.96
CA LYS A 288 10.47 33.63 13.98
C LYS A 288 9.99 34.40 12.74
N GLY A 289 8.69 34.31 12.43
CA GLY A 289 7.99 35.37 11.71
C GLY A 289 7.64 36.55 12.63
N ARG A 290 8.57 37.47 12.86
CA ARG A 290 8.24 38.80 13.42
C ARG A 290 7.55 39.62 12.32
N GLY A 291 6.29 39.97 12.54
CA GLY A 291 5.66 41.14 11.91
C GLY A 291 5.23 40.99 10.46
N GLU A 292 4.13 40.28 10.22
CA GLU A 292 3.10 40.63 9.22
C GLU A 292 1.89 39.71 9.46
N ASN A 293 0.66 40.24 9.36
CA ASN A 293 -0.61 39.56 9.65
C ASN A 293 -0.83 38.33 8.72
N THR A 294 -0.19 37.21 9.05
CA THR A 294 -0.37 35.88 8.45
C THR A 294 -1.27 34.98 9.31
N GLY A 295 -2.01 35.59 10.23
CA GLY A 295 -2.81 34.94 11.27
C GLY A 295 -4.10 34.33 10.73
N ASP A 296 -4.04 33.06 10.32
CA ASP A 296 -5.13 32.07 10.40
C ASP A 296 -4.75 30.69 9.79
N ARG A 297 -3.47 30.44 9.50
CA ARG A 297 -3.04 29.19 8.84
C ARG A 297 -3.03 27.97 9.77
N ILE A 298 -2.75 28.16 11.07
CA ILE A 298 -2.80 27.11 12.10
C ILE A 298 -3.51 27.68 13.32
N ARG A 299 -4.42 26.90 13.91
CA ARG A 299 -5.11 27.27 15.14
C ARG A 299 -5.20 26.08 16.08
N PHE A 300 -4.90 26.31 17.35
CA PHE A 300 -5.14 25.38 18.43
C PHE A 300 -6.43 25.79 19.15
N VAL A 301 -7.30 24.82 19.40
CA VAL A 301 -8.58 25.04 20.09
C VAL A 301 -8.70 23.99 21.18
N ALA A 302 -8.89 24.43 22.42
CA ALA A 302 -9.25 23.56 23.53
C ALA A 302 -10.76 23.56 23.70
N ALA A 303 -11.35 22.38 23.88
CA ALA A 303 -12.78 22.22 24.11
C ALA A 303 -13.05 21.28 25.29
N PRO A 304 -14.04 21.58 26.15
CA PRO A 304 -14.31 20.80 27.36
C PRO A 304 -15.08 19.49 27.09
N SER A 305 -15.63 19.31 25.89
CA SER A 305 -16.34 18.11 25.48
C SER A 305 -16.34 17.96 23.96
N ILE A 306 -16.58 16.74 23.48
CA ILE A 306 -16.67 16.43 22.03
C ILE A 306 -17.76 17.27 21.36
N VAL A 307 -18.91 17.44 22.03
CA VAL A 307 -19.99 18.29 21.50
C VAL A 307 -19.51 19.72 21.31
N ARG A 308 -18.82 20.29 22.31
CA ARG A 308 -18.36 21.67 22.23
C ARG A 308 -17.22 21.84 21.23
N GLU A 309 -16.37 20.83 21.09
CA GLU A 309 -15.32 20.79 20.08
C GLU A 309 -15.90 20.85 18.68
N VAL A 310 -16.86 19.96 18.38
CA VAL A 310 -17.52 19.88 17.08
C VAL A 310 -18.37 21.14 16.78
N GLU A 311 -19.06 21.70 17.78
CA GLU A 311 -19.75 22.99 17.63
C GLU A 311 -18.79 24.12 17.29
N THR A 312 -17.63 24.17 17.95
CA THR A 312 -16.61 25.19 17.69
C THR A 312 -16.05 25.05 16.28
N LEU A 313 -15.79 23.81 15.84
CA LEU A 313 -15.40 23.50 14.47
C LEU A 313 -16.49 23.92 13.46
N ALA A 314 -17.75 23.57 13.69
CA ALA A 314 -18.87 23.92 12.80
C ALA A 314 -19.01 25.44 12.64
N ASN A 315 -19.00 26.19 13.75
CA ASN A 315 -19.07 27.64 13.74
C ASN A 315 -17.89 28.27 12.98
N TYR A 316 -16.69 27.70 13.16
CA TYR A 316 -15.51 28.15 12.43
C TYR A 316 -15.63 27.89 10.93
N LEU A 317 -16.04 26.69 10.51
CA LEU A 317 -16.25 26.37 9.09
C LEU A 317 -17.32 27.27 8.47
N PHE A 318 -18.43 27.53 9.17
CA PHE A 318 -19.47 28.45 8.70
C PHE A 318 -18.94 29.88 8.50
N TYR A 319 -18.13 30.37 9.45
CA TYR A 319 -17.45 31.66 9.30
C TYR A 319 -16.50 31.66 8.09
N ARG A 320 -15.75 30.57 7.87
CA ARG A 320 -14.82 30.46 6.74
C ARG A 320 -15.55 30.43 5.40
N PHE A 321 -16.63 29.67 5.27
CA PHE A 321 -17.44 29.62 4.05
C PHE A 321 -18.18 30.94 3.78
N SER A 322 -18.56 31.70 4.82
CA SER A 322 -19.20 33.01 4.64
C SER A 322 -18.20 34.10 4.23
N LYS A 323 -16.96 34.02 4.73
CA LYS A 323 -15.88 34.96 4.39
C LYS A 323 -15.27 34.68 3.02
N ASP A 324 -15.08 33.41 2.68
CA ASP A 324 -14.46 32.97 1.42
C ASP A 324 -15.42 32.07 0.64
N LYS A 325 -16.03 32.63 -0.41
CA LYS A 325 -16.97 31.90 -1.28
C LYS A 325 -16.29 30.89 -2.21
N THR A 326 -14.97 30.95 -2.37
CA THR A 326 -14.22 30.01 -3.20
C THR A 326 -14.04 28.68 -2.49
N LEU A 327 -13.87 28.71 -1.15
CA LEU A 327 -13.75 27.53 -0.31
C LEU A 327 -15.03 26.70 -0.33
N LYS A 328 -14.94 25.45 -0.79
CA LYS A 328 -16.06 24.50 -0.84
C LYS A 328 -15.95 23.44 0.24
N PRO A 329 -17.08 22.88 0.72
CA PRO A 329 -17.06 21.83 1.74
C PRO A 329 -16.20 20.60 1.37
N HIS A 330 -16.13 20.22 0.09
CA HIS A 330 -15.33 19.07 -0.36
C HIS A 330 -13.81 19.31 -0.31
N GLU A 331 -13.36 20.54 -0.05
CA GLU A 331 -11.94 20.90 0.13
C GLU A 331 -11.51 20.82 1.60
N VAL A 332 -12.45 20.53 2.51
CA VAL A 332 -12.21 20.44 3.95
C VAL A 332 -12.16 18.97 4.37
N GLY A 333 -11.00 18.55 4.92
CA GLY A 333 -10.84 17.26 5.58
C GLY A 333 -10.90 17.40 7.10
N ILE A 334 -11.72 16.57 7.76
CA ILE A 334 -11.75 16.44 9.22
C ILE A 334 -11.23 15.05 9.57
N ILE A 335 -10.14 15.00 10.34
CA ILE A 335 -9.51 13.75 10.75
C ILE A 335 -9.69 13.62 12.27
N CYS A 336 -10.12 12.45 12.72
CA CYS A 336 -10.26 12.11 14.13
C CYS A 336 -9.70 10.71 14.38
N THR A 337 -9.26 10.46 15.61
CA THR A 337 -8.69 9.16 16.02
C THR A 337 -9.76 8.10 16.23
N ASP A 338 -10.98 8.50 16.57
CA ASP A 338 -12.14 7.62 16.81
C ASP A 338 -13.35 8.13 16.03
N THR A 339 -13.56 7.59 14.84
CA THR A 339 -14.66 8.01 13.95
C THR A 339 -16.02 7.64 14.52
N ILE A 340 -16.13 6.53 15.24
CA ILE A 340 -17.41 6.02 15.79
C ILE A 340 -17.89 6.96 16.88
N ARG A 341 -17.01 7.34 17.81
CA ARG A 341 -17.36 8.22 18.93
C ARG A 341 -17.79 9.62 18.48
N TYR A 342 -17.22 10.13 17.39
CA TYR A 342 -17.56 11.45 16.86
C TYR A 342 -18.77 11.44 15.90
N ALA A 343 -19.19 10.28 15.39
CA ALA A 343 -20.18 10.15 14.32
C ALA A 343 -21.53 10.83 14.66
N ASP A 344 -22.12 10.48 15.80
CA ASP A 344 -23.44 10.99 16.19
C ASP A 344 -23.40 12.49 16.51
N VAL A 345 -22.31 12.94 17.12
CA VAL A 345 -22.11 14.36 17.44
C VAL A 345 -21.97 15.18 16.17
N LEU A 346 -21.11 14.76 15.23
CA LEU A 346 -20.96 15.39 13.93
C LEU A 346 -22.30 15.49 13.20
N LYS A 347 -23.06 14.39 13.15
CA LYS A 347 -24.39 14.36 12.54
C LYS A 347 -25.35 15.33 13.20
N SER A 348 -25.41 15.36 14.53
CA SER A 348 -26.32 16.23 15.28
C SER A 348 -25.99 17.71 15.11
N VAL A 349 -24.71 18.08 15.05
CA VAL A 349 -24.25 19.47 14.97
C VAL A 349 -24.33 19.99 13.53
N PHE A 350 -23.90 19.19 12.55
CA PHE A 350 -23.84 19.64 11.14
C PHE A 350 -25.21 19.61 10.45
N SER A 351 -26.18 18.86 10.99
CA SER A 351 -27.56 18.82 10.48
C SER A 351 -28.50 19.81 11.20
N ARG A 352 -27.96 20.76 11.98
CA ARG A 352 -28.80 21.76 12.68
C ARG A 352 -29.49 22.67 11.65
N ARG A 353 -30.81 22.80 11.79
CA ARG A 353 -31.63 23.67 10.92
C ARG A 353 -31.08 25.11 10.92
N GLY A 354 -30.84 25.65 9.73
CA GLY A 354 -30.37 27.03 9.51
C GLY A 354 -28.86 27.20 9.27
N ALA A 355 -28.06 26.15 9.46
CA ALA A 355 -26.61 26.16 9.19
C ALA A 355 -26.13 24.76 8.74
N GLU A 356 -26.80 24.19 7.74
CA GLU A 356 -26.48 22.84 7.25
C GLU A 356 -25.15 22.86 6.47
N ILE A 357 -24.17 22.12 6.97
CA ILE A 357 -22.89 21.91 6.29
C ILE A 357 -22.93 20.48 5.73
N PRO A 358 -22.93 20.31 4.39
CA PRO A 358 -22.91 18.97 3.81
C PRO A 358 -21.60 18.28 4.18
N PHE A 359 -21.71 17.06 4.69
CA PHE A 359 -20.54 16.25 5.06
C PHE A 359 -20.78 14.78 4.72
N ALA A 360 -19.68 14.06 4.51
CA ALA A 360 -19.70 12.62 4.33
C ALA A 360 -18.68 12.00 5.29
N GLN A 361 -19.10 10.97 6.01
CA GLN A 361 -18.22 10.26 6.94
C GLN A 361 -17.59 9.05 6.23
N VAL A 362 -16.26 8.96 6.31
CA VAL A 362 -15.47 7.90 5.69
C VAL A 362 -14.74 7.14 6.80
N GLY A 363 -14.66 5.81 6.70
CA GLY A 363 -13.94 4.98 7.69
C GLY A 363 -14.78 4.46 8.85
N ILE A 364 -16.11 4.56 8.80
CA ILE A 364 -16.98 3.69 9.60
C ILE A 364 -17.12 2.38 8.82
N ALA A 365 -16.26 1.40 9.10
CA ALA A 365 -16.65 0.03 8.84
C ALA A 365 -17.82 -0.24 9.79
N ARG A 366 -19.04 -0.34 9.26
CA ARG A 366 -20.05 -1.11 9.98
C ARG A 366 -19.53 -2.54 9.97
N GLU A 367 -19.06 -3.01 11.11
CA GLU A 367 -19.04 -4.47 11.32
C GLU A 367 -20.48 -4.96 11.07
N SER A 368 -20.62 -5.98 10.23
CA SER A 368 -21.86 -6.68 9.83
C SER A 368 -22.89 -5.91 9.00
N ASP A 369 -23.06 -6.32 7.75
CA ASP A 369 -24.11 -7.29 7.38
C ASP A 369 -23.51 -8.45 6.57
#